data_AF-A0A838NGQ0-F1
#
_entry.id   AF-A0A838NGQ0-F1
#
_cell.length_a   1.000
_cell.length_b   1.000
_cell.length_c   1.000
_cell.angle_alpha   90.00
_cell.angle_beta   90.00
_cell.angle_gamma   90.00
#
_symmetry.space_group_name_H-M   'P 1'
#
loop_
_entity.id
_entity.type
_entity.pdbx_description
1 polymer ?
#
loop_
_entity_poly.entity_id
_entity_poly.type
_entity_poly.pdbx_seq_one_letter_code
_entity_poly.pdbx_strand_id
1 'polypeptide(L)' 'MNGHELSRQTRYEAVRVSALNHLYHHRAQVTTYLRLNEKPVPSLYGPSADEAYPGA' A
#
# COMPACT_ATOMS: atom_id res chain seq x y z
N MET A 1 14.64 -30.51 -12.17
CA MET A 1 14.25 -29.13 -11.83
C MET A 1 15.13 -28.71 -10.66
N ASN A 2 16.12 -27.84 -10.90
CA ASN A 2 17.02 -27.39 -9.84
C ASN A 2 16.40 -26.16 -9.17
N GLY A 3 16.24 -26.22 -7.84
CA GLY A 3 15.78 -25.07 -7.05
C GLY A 3 16.92 -24.06 -6.88
N HIS A 4 16.59 -22.78 -6.99
CA HIS A 4 17.52 -21.69 -6.71
C HIS A 4 16.97 -20.84 -5.57
N GLU A 5 17.87 -20.37 -4.70
CA GLU A 5 17.55 -19.45 -3.63
C GLU A 5 16.98 -18.14 -4.22
N LEU A 6 15.77 -17.76 -3.80
CA LEU A 6 15.08 -16.57 -4.33
C LEU A 6 15.48 -15.28 -3.62
N SER A 7 15.82 -15.35 -2.33
CA SER A 7 16.14 -14.19 -1.50
C SER A 7 16.93 -14.59 -0.26
N ARG A 8 17.88 -13.74 0.13
CA ARG A 8 18.72 -13.86 1.34
C ARG A 8 18.28 -12.94 2.49
N GLN A 9 17.06 -12.42 2.41
CA GLN A 9 16.54 -11.50 3.42
C GLN A 9 16.39 -12.19 4.78
N THR A 10 16.73 -11.46 5.84
CA THR A 10 16.30 -11.80 7.19
C THR A 10 14.76 -11.80 7.28
N ARG A 11 14.21 -12.47 8.30
CA ARG A 11 12.76 -12.43 8.56
C ARG A 11 12.22 -11.01 8.73
N TYR A 12 13.00 -10.14 9.38
CA TYR A 12 12.63 -8.74 9.56
C TYR A 12 12.50 -8.02 8.21
N GLU A 13 13.49 -8.18 7.32
CA GLU A 13 13.48 -7.53 6.01
C GLU A 13 12.36 -8.07 5.11
N ALA A 14 12.11 -9.38 5.12
CA ALA A 14 11.03 -9.99 4.36
C ALA A 14 9.66 -9.37 4.75
N VAL A 15 9.41 -9.20 6.05
CA VAL A 15 8.16 -8.59 6.53
C VAL A 15 8.15 -7.07 6.28
N ARG A 16 9.19 -6.36 6.69
CA ARG A 16 9.24 -4.89 6.67
C ARG A 16 9.27 -4.34 5.24
N VAL A 17 10.08 -4.95 4.37
CA VAL A 17 10.37 -4.44 3.02
C VAL A 17 9.51 -5.17 1.99
N SER A 18 9.63 -6.49 1.91
CA SER A 18 8.99 -7.25 0.82
C SER A 18 7.47 -7.34 0.97
N ALA A 19 6.96 -7.37 2.21
CA ALA A 19 5.51 -7.35 2.45
C ALA A 19 4.98 -5.93 2.70
N LEU A 20 5.35 -5.32 3.83
CA LEU A 20 4.70 -4.10 4.31
C LEU A 20 4.98 -2.89 3.42
N ASN A 21 6.24 -2.60 3.08
CA ASN A 21 6.54 -1.50 2.15
C ASN A 21 5.90 -1.71 0.78
N HIS A 22 5.94 -2.94 0.27
CA HIS A 22 5.33 -3.27 -1.02
C HIS A 22 3.81 -3.04 -1.01
N LEU A 23 3.14 -3.42 0.08
CA LEU A 23 1.72 -3.15 0.28
C LEU A 23 1.44 -1.63 0.31
N TYR A 24 2.24 -0.85 1.04
CA TYR A 24 2.05 0.60 1.11
C TYR A 24 2.27 1.27 -0.25
N HIS A 25 3.24 0.78 -1.02
CA HIS A 25 3.51 1.22 -2.38
C HIS A 25 2.34 0.96 -3.33
N HIS A 26 1.84 -0.28 -3.39
CA HIS A 26 0.70 -0.62 -4.25
C HIS A 26 -0.59 0.08 -3.84
N ARG A 27 -0.83 0.26 -2.54
CA ARG A 27 -1.96 1.07 -2.07
C ARG A 27 -1.89 2.49 -2.62
N ALA A 28 -0.72 3.13 -2.61
CA ALA A 28 -0.56 4.45 -3.20
C ALA A 28 -0.85 4.44 -4.71
N GLN A 29 -0.33 3.45 -5.45
CA GLN A 29 -0.63 3.31 -6.89
C GLN A 29 -2.15 3.21 -7.16
N VAL A 30 -2.87 2.38 -6.39
CA VAL A 30 -4.33 2.24 -6.53
C VAL A 30 -5.04 3.55 -6.20
N THR A 31 -4.61 4.26 -5.15
CA THR A 31 -5.22 5.55 -4.79
C THR A 31 -4.99 6.63 -5.86
N THR A 32 -3.80 6.66 -6.48
CA THR A 32 -3.52 7.55 -7.62
C THR A 32 -4.38 7.20 -8.82
N TYR A 33 -4.54 5.91 -9.12
CA TYR A 33 -5.43 5.46 -10.20
C TYR A 33 -6.88 5.92 -9.97
N LEU A 34 -7.43 5.78 -8.76
CA LEU A 34 -8.77 6.27 -8.44
C LEU A 34 -8.88 7.79 -8.62
N ARG A 35 -7.89 8.56 -8.17
CA ARG A 35 -7.85 10.02 -8.34
C ARG A 35 -7.83 10.44 -9.80
N LEU A 36 -7.01 9.80 -10.64
CA LEU A 36 -6.94 10.08 -12.07
C LEU A 36 -8.24 9.74 -12.82
N ASN A 37 -9.09 8.89 -12.25
CA ASN A 37 -10.37 8.48 -12.82
C ASN A 37 -11.57 9.13 -12.12
N GLU A 38 -11.35 10.20 -11.36
CA GLU A 38 -12.40 10.95 -10.65
C GLU A 38 -13.29 10.04 -9.76
N LYS A 39 -12.70 8.99 -9.18
CA LYS A 39 -13.36 8.11 -8.21
C LYS A 39 -12.96 8.47 -6.78
N PRO A 40 -13.88 8.34 -5.81
CA PRO A 40 -13.56 8.61 -4.42
C PRO A 40 -12.46 7.65 -3.95
N VAL A 41 -11.51 8.19 -3.20
CA VAL A 41 -10.47 7.41 -2.54
C VAL A 41 -10.96 7.05 -1.15
N PRO A 42 -10.83 5.78 -0.71
CA PRO A 42 -11.24 5.39 0.62
C PRO A 42 -10.35 6.03 1.70
N SER A 43 -10.90 6.16 2.91
CA SER A 43 -10.14 6.39 4.13
C SER A 43 -8.95 5.43 4.26
N LEU A 44 -7.74 5.94 4.51
CA LEU A 44 -6.52 5.12 4.66
C LEU A 44 -5.98 5.11 6.09
N TYR A 45 -5.80 6.29 6.67
CA TYR A 45 -5.31 6.51 8.04
C TYR A 45 -6.14 7.57 8.78
N GLY A 46 -7.34 7.82 8.28
CA GLY A 46 -8.14 9.00 8.55
C GLY A 46 -8.92 9.39 7.29
N PRO A 47 -9.88 10.31 7.40
CA PRO A 47 -10.74 10.70 6.29
C PRO A 47 -9.95 11.03 5.03
N SER A 48 -10.40 10.52 3.89
CA SER A 48 -9.84 10.95 2.62
C SER A 48 -10.28 12.39 2.32
N ALA A 49 -9.74 12.99 1.25
CA ALA A 49 -10.23 14.29 0.79
C ALA A 49 -11.72 14.26 0.33
N ASP A 50 -12.31 13.07 0.16
CA ASP A 50 -13.71 12.88 -0.23
C ASP A 50 -14.64 12.69 0.98
N GLU A 51 -14.09 12.66 2.20
CA GLU A 51 -14.83 12.37 3.43
C GLU A 51 -14.71 13.55 4.41
N ALA A 52 -15.82 13.92 5.07
CA ALA A 52 -15.79 14.93 6.12
C ALA A 52 -15.12 14.38 7.40
N TYR A 53 -14.35 15.21 8.09
CA TYR A 53 -13.81 14.86 9.39
C TYR A 53 -14.93 14.93 10.44
N PRO A 54 -15.25 13.84 11.18
CA PRO A 54 -16.39 13.81 12.11
C PRO A 54 -16.31 14.78 13.31
N GLY A 55 -15.16 15.44 13.51
CA GLY A 55 -14.91 16.37 14.61
C GLY A 55 -14.50 17.77 14.18
N ALA A 56 -14.83 18.18 12.95
CA ALA A 56 -14.63 19.54 12.43
C ALA A 56 -15.96 20.31 12.38
#